data_AF-A0A939ZGX5-F1
#
_entry.id   AF-A0A939ZGX5-F1
#
_cell.length_a   1.000
_cell.length_b   1.000
_cell.length_c   1.000
_cell.angle_alpha   90.00
_cell.angle_beta   90.00
_cell.angle_gamma   90.00
#
_symmetry.space_group_name_H-M   'P 1'
#
loop_
_entity.id
_entity.type
_entity.pdbx_description
1 polymer ?
#
loop_
_entity_poly.entity_id
_entity_poly.type
_entity_poly.pdbx_seq_one_letter_code
_entity_poly.pdbx_strand_id
1 'polypeptide(L)'
;MENVDIKGLGDLKVVTDLFSQVGCTEDDNCIVVVTNRDFGTGSYAGDIMTANSTIAGAKAGGVVGGVVAGAVAGAVNAAVQEKVGEFHRSLDYKKQIAFDTRNYAGFLVNVVSNGIGVIPLKNSGQLIPKIKDLKTDADNFVFFENDEIETKALKKLPLHFSSVKLAICFKGTGELKVDTPWECPKKHKLIPYQEENFNKLAAKLAK
;
A
#
# COMPACT_ATOMS: atom_id res chain seq x y z
N MET A 1 14.04 10.33 21.24
CA MET A 1 13.83 9.83 19.87
C MET A 1 13.61 11.04 19.00
N GLU A 2 14.65 11.42 18.25
CA GLU A 2 14.64 12.62 17.42
C GLU A 2 13.80 12.38 16.16
N ASN A 3 13.03 13.40 15.77
CA ASN A 3 12.22 13.41 14.56
C ASN A 3 13.10 13.12 13.34
N VAL A 4 13.00 11.93 12.75
CA VAL A 4 13.60 11.67 11.44
C VAL A 4 12.70 12.32 10.39
N ASP A 5 12.89 13.62 10.21
CA ASP A 5 12.33 14.39 9.11
C ASP A 5 13.18 14.08 7.87
N ILE A 6 12.82 13.03 7.13
CA ILE A 6 13.66 12.51 6.07
C ILE A 6 13.54 13.38 4.82
N LYS A 7 14.35 14.43 4.77
CA LYS A 7 14.84 14.95 3.50
C LYS A 7 15.52 13.78 2.77
N GLY A 8 14.98 13.34 1.63
CA GLY A 8 15.65 12.36 0.79
C GLY A 8 15.03 10.97 0.76
N LEU A 9 13.70 10.80 0.85
CA LEU A 9 13.05 9.60 0.30
C LEU A 9 13.33 9.40 -1.20
N GLY A 10 13.98 10.36 -1.85
CA GLY A 10 14.58 10.25 -3.16
C GLY A 10 16.08 9.89 -3.16
N ASP A 11 16.66 9.49 -2.05
CA ASP A 11 18.05 9.07 -1.94
C ASP A 11 18.09 7.60 -1.53
N LEU A 12 18.61 6.75 -2.43
CA LEU A 12 18.71 5.31 -2.19
C LEU A 12 19.52 5.02 -0.92
N LYS A 13 20.58 5.78 -0.63
CA LYS A 13 21.41 5.55 0.55
C LYS A 13 20.60 5.72 1.83
N VAL A 14 19.82 6.78 1.90
CA VAL A 14 18.97 7.07 3.07
C VAL A 14 17.96 5.94 3.29
N VAL A 15 17.32 5.46 2.22
CA VAL A 15 16.33 4.39 2.35
C VAL A 15 16.98 3.05 2.71
N THR A 16 18.12 2.73 2.13
CA THR A 16 18.90 1.53 2.49
C THR A 16 19.35 1.57 3.94
N ASP A 17 19.83 2.71 4.43
CA ASP A 17 20.25 2.87 5.81
C ASP A 17 19.08 2.62 6.80
N LEU A 18 17.86 3.05 6.47
CA LEU A 18 16.67 2.78 7.29
C LEU A 18 16.34 1.29 7.38
N PHE A 19 16.31 0.58 6.24
CA PHE A 19 16.04 -0.86 6.25
C PHE A 19 17.17 -1.66 6.91
N SER A 20 18.41 -1.18 6.81
CA SER A 20 19.57 -1.78 7.48
C SER A 20 19.44 -1.72 9.01
N GLN A 21 18.93 -0.61 9.55
CA GLN A 21 18.75 -0.43 11.00
C GLN A 21 17.79 -1.46 11.62
N VAL A 22 16.84 -1.97 10.83
CA VAL A 22 15.88 -3.00 11.26
C VAL A 22 16.24 -4.40 10.74
N GLY A 23 17.47 -4.58 10.24
CA GLY A 23 17.98 -5.88 9.77
C GLY A 23 17.27 -6.42 8.52
N CYS A 24 16.65 -5.55 7.71
CA CYS A 24 15.83 -5.95 6.57
C CYS A 24 16.52 -5.58 5.25
N THR A 25 17.68 -6.17 4.96
CA THR A 25 18.48 -5.89 3.76
C THR A 25 19.10 -7.14 3.15
N GLU A 26 19.13 -7.20 1.82
CA GLU A 26 19.77 -8.25 1.01
C GLU A 26 20.32 -7.60 -0.27
N ASP A 27 21.30 -8.24 -0.92
CA ASP A 27 21.95 -7.71 -2.13
C ASP A 27 20.99 -7.53 -3.32
N ASP A 28 19.96 -8.38 -3.41
CA ASP A 28 18.95 -8.39 -4.49
C ASP A 28 17.60 -7.75 -4.06
N ASN A 29 17.63 -6.88 -3.06
CA ASN A 29 16.42 -6.28 -2.53
C ASN A 29 15.83 -5.22 -3.49
N CYS A 30 14.50 -5.11 -3.53
CA CYS A 30 13.80 -4.12 -4.35
C CYS A 30 13.11 -3.11 -3.44
N ILE A 31 13.64 -1.90 -3.38
CA ILE A 31 13.13 -0.83 -2.52
C ILE A 31 12.29 0.14 -3.34
N VAL A 32 11.00 0.28 -2.99
CA VAL A 32 10.07 1.19 -3.66
C VAL A 32 9.24 1.99 -2.65
N VAL A 33 8.90 3.23 -3.03
CA VAL A 33 7.90 4.03 -2.34
C VAL A 33 6.55 3.73 -2.97
N VAL A 34 5.55 3.41 -2.15
CA VAL A 34 4.14 3.29 -2.57
C VAL A 34 3.30 4.27 -1.79
N THR A 35 2.26 4.81 -2.41
CA THR A 35 1.33 5.75 -1.76
C THR A 35 -0.03 5.09 -1.59
N ASN A 36 -0.75 5.44 -0.53
CA ASN A 36 -2.14 5.07 -0.39
C ASN A 36 -3.00 5.94 -1.30
N ARG A 37 -3.79 5.30 -2.17
CA ARG A 37 -4.69 6.00 -3.09
C ARG A 37 -5.75 6.82 -2.36
N ASP A 38 -6.31 6.23 -1.31
CA ASP A 38 -7.48 6.77 -0.62
C ASP A 38 -7.10 7.67 0.56
N PHE A 39 -5.81 8.01 0.72
CA PHE A 39 -5.36 8.79 1.86
C PHE A 39 -5.99 10.18 1.90
N GLY A 40 -6.49 10.57 3.07
CA GLY A 40 -6.94 11.94 3.32
C GLY A 40 -7.00 12.26 4.82
N THR A 41 -7.00 13.55 5.13
CA THR A 41 -6.97 14.07 6.51
C THR A 41 -8.35 14.65 6.90
N GLY A 42 -9.10 13.99 7.79
CA GLY A 42 -10.41 14.45 8.26
C GLY A 42 -11.37 13.32 8.65
N SER A 43 -12.52 13.64 9.27
CA SER A 43 -13.47 12.64 9.80
C SER A 43 -14.09 11.69 8.76
N TYR A 44 -14.05 12.07 7.48
CA TYR A 44 -14.57 11.31 6.33
C TYR A 44 -13.48 10.96 5.30
N ALA A 45 -12.22 11.29 5.59
CA ALA A 45 -11.11 11.16 4.66
C ALA A 45 -10.37 9.84 4.94
N GLY A 46 -10.08 9.05 3.91
CA GLY A 46 -9.54 7.71 4.06
C GLY A 46 -10.52 6.65 4.56
N ASP A 47 -11.83 6.96 4.62
CA ASP A 47 -12.82 5.91 4.37
C ASP A 47 -12.41 5.17 3.10
N ILE A 48 -12.58 3.85 3.06
CA ILE A 48 -12.48 3.10 1.81
C ILE A 48 -13.67 3.54 0.94
N MET A 49 -13.62 4.78 0.46
CA MET A 49 -14.53 5.37 -0.48
C MET A 49 -13.94 4.98 -1.83
N THR A 50 -14.61 4.07 -2.50
CA THR A 50 -14.58 3.97 -3.97
C THR A 50 -13.30 3.47 -4.65
N ALA A 51 -12.40 2.67 -4.04
CA ALA A 51 -11.29 2.11 -4.84
C ALA A 51 -10.74 0.71 -4.50
N ASN A 52 -11.13 0.04 -3.42
CA ASN A 52 -10.95 -1.42 -3.37
C ASN A 52 -12.15 -2.08 -4.05
N SER A 53 -12.08 -2.14 -5.38
CA SER A 53 -12.98 -2.88 -6.28
C SER A 53 -13.11 -4.38 -5.99
N THR A 54 -12.67 -4.84 -4.82
CA THR A 54 -12.70 -6.23 -4.37
C THR A 54 -13.82 -6.50 -3.35
N ILE A 55 -14.28 -5.49 -2.61
CA ILE A 55 -15.31 -5.71 -1.56
C ILE A 55 -16.73 -5.79 -2.15
N ALA A 56 -16.94 -5.27 -3.37
CA ALA A 56 -18.22 -5.31 -4.08
C ALA A 56 -18.51 -6.63 -4.83
N GLY A 57 -17.78 -7.72 -4.56
CA GLY A 57 -18.03 -9.04 -5.17
C GLY A 57 -19.01 -9.93 -4.40
N ALA A 58 -19.33 -9.61 -3.14
CA ALA A 58 -20.00 -10.57 -2.25
C ALA A 58 -21.54 -10.57 -2.30
N LYS A 59 -22.20 -9.77 -3.16
CA LYS A 59 -23.67 -9.76 -3.27
C LYS A 59 -24.24 -9.79 -4.70
N ALA A 60 -23.42 -9.71 -5.73
CA ALA A 60 -23.86 -9.92 -7.12
C ALA A 60 -22.99 -11.03 -7.71
N GLY A 61 -23.60 -12.17 -8.00
CA GLY A 61 -22.92 -13.41 -8.36
C GLY A 61 -21.70 -13.23 -9.26
N GLY A 62 -20.54 -13.63 -8.73
CA GLY A 62 -19.38 -14.11 -9.46
C GLY A 62 -18.95 -13.33 -10.69
N VAL A 63 -18.39 -12.12 -10.54
CA VAL A 63 -17.35 -11.62 -11.44
C VAL A 63 -16.40 -10.72 -10.63
N VAL A 64 -15.12 -11.09 -10.59
CA VAL A 64 -14.03 -10.21 -10.15
C VAL A 64 -13.90 -9.10 -11.19
N GLY A 65 -14.40 -7.90 -10.90
CA GLY A 65 -14.20 -6.76 -11.80
C GLY A 65 -15.02 -5.52 -11.51
N GLY A 66 -14.33 -4.42 -11.16
CA GLY A 66 -14.61 -3.08 -11.69
C GLY A 66 -15.86 -2.32 -11.20
N VAL A 67 -15.58 -1.22 -10.48
CA VAL A 67 -16.30 0.07 -10.41
C VAL A 67 -17.78 0.10 -10.82
N VAL A 68 -18.66 0.40 -9.85
CA VAL A 68 -19.93 1.09 -10.11
C VAL A 68 -19.81 2.50 -9.55
N ALA A 69 -19.54 3.45 -10.44
CA ALA A 69 -19.64 4.88 -10.17
C ALA A 69 -21.10 5.31 -10.33
N GLY A 70 -21.63 6.01 -9.33
CA GLY A 70 -22.85 6.83 -9.49
C GLY A 70 -24.09 6.34 -8.72
N ALA A 71 -24.57 7.22 -7.85
CA ALA A 71 -25.99 7.43 -7.53
C ALA A 71 -26.80 6.35 -6.78
N VAL A 72 -26.19 5.33 -6.18
CA VAL A 72 -26.86 4.45 -5.17
C VAL A 72 -26.14 4.55 -3.82
N ALA A 73 -25.85 5.77 -3.37
CA ALA A 73 -24.77 6.04 -2.43
C ALA A 73 -25.13 6.02 -0.93
N GLY A 74 -26.40 5.85 -0.54
CA GLY A 74 -26.78 5.88 0.89
C GLY A 74 -26.63 4.52 1.58
N ALA A 75 -27.52 3.57 1.25
CA ALA A 75 -27.58 2.27 1.92
C ALA A 75 -26.47 1.30 1.48
N VAL A 76 -26.03 1.37 0.21
CA VAL A 76 -24.91 0.56 -0.29
C VAL A 76 -23.60 1.02 0.36
N ASN A 77 -23.43 2.31 0.60
CA ASN A 77 -22.23 2.84 1.24
C ASN A 77 -22.16 2.40 2.71
N ALA A 78 -23.27 2.48 3.48
CA ALA A 78 -23.28 2.01 4.87
C ALA A 78 -22.92 0.53 5.01
N ALA A 79 -23.51 -0.35 4.18
CA ALA A 79 -23.22 -1.78 4.20
C ALA A 79 -21.78 -2.12 3.74
N VAL A 80 -21.22 -1.33 2.82
CA VAL A 80 -19.82 -1.48 2.40
C VAL A 80 -18.88 -1.01 3.51
N GLN A 81 -19.15 0.13 4.15
CA GLN A 81 -18.35 0.62 5.27
C GLN A 81 -18.39 -0.33 6.47
N GLU A 82 -19.53 -0.95 6.77
CA GLU A 82 -19.66 -1.95 7.81
C GLU A 82 -18.77 -3.17 7.53
N LYS A 83 -18.84 -3.74 6.32
CA LYS A 83 -17.99 -4.87 5.92
C LYS A 83 -16.50 -4.52 5.89
N VAL A 84 -16.15 -3.31 5.48
CA VAL A 84 -14.78 -2.79 5.54
C VAL A 84 -14.31 -2.72 7.00
N GLY A 85 -15.14 -2.21 7.91
CA GLY A 85 -14.82 -2.14 9.33
C GLY A 85 -14.69 -3.51 9.98
N GLU A 86 -15.55 -4.46 9.63
CA GLU A 86 -15.43 -5.86 10.05
C GLU A 86 -14.15 -6.52 9.53
N PHE A 87 -13.84 -6.32 8.25
CA PHE A 87 -12.58 -6.78 7.67
C PHE A 87 -11.39 -6.19 8.41
N HIS A 88 -11.34 -4.88 8.61
CA HIS A 88 -10.21 -4.22 9.28
C HIS A 88 -10.04 -4.71 10.73
N ARG A 89 -11.14 -4.91 11.46
CA ARG A 89 -11.13 -5.47 12.82
C ARG A 89 -10.72 -6.95 12.87
N SER A 90 -10.87 -7.70 11.79
CA SER A 90 -10.45 -9.11 11.74
C SER A 90 -8.96 -9.29 11.44
N LEU A 91 -8.30 -8.25 10.92
CA LEU A 91 -6.87 -8.26 10.67
C LEU A 91 -6.07 -8.24 11.97
N ASP A 92 -4.96 -8.98 12.01
CA ASP A 92 -3.94 -8.76 13.02
C ASP A 92 -3.27 -7.39 12.84
N TYR A 93 -2.55 -6.97 13.87
CA TYR A 93 -1.90 -5.67 13.92
C TYR A 93 -0.93 -5.41 12.74
N LYS A 94 -0.15 -6.40 12.31
CA LYS A 94 0.77 -6.22 11.17
C LYS A 94 -0.01 -5.91 9.91
N LYS A 95 -1.07 -6.68 9.65
CA LYS A 95 -1.93 -6.51 8.48
C LYS A 95 -2.71 -5.19 8.56
N GLN A 96 -3.19 -4.79 9.73
CA GLN A 96 -3.85 -3.49 9.92
C GLN A 96 -2.96 -2.34 9.42
N ILE A 97 -1.67 -2.34 9.76
CA ILE A 97 -0.72 -1.33 9.27
C ILE A 97 -0.70 -1.28 7.74
N ALA A 98 -0.67 -2.42 7.06
CA ALA A 98 -0.63 -2.49 5.59
C ALA A 98 -1.94 -2.03 4.90
N PHE A 99 -3.08 -2.08 5.61
CA PHE A 99 -4.40 -1.67 5.11
C PHE A 99 -4.89 -0.32 5.66
N ASP A 100 -4.12 0.33 6.53
CA ASP A 100 -4.49 1.61 7.15
C ASP A 100 -4.36 2.78 6.17
N THR A 101 -5.48 3.11 5.52
CA THR A 101 -5.59 4.20 4.54
C THR A 101 -5.74 5.57 5.19
N ARG A 102 -6.07 5.65 6.48
CA ARG A 102 -6.26 6.90 7.22
C ARG A 102 -5.01 7.35 7.98
N ASN A 103 -4.25 6.38 8.48
CA ASN A 103 -3.12 6.65 9.36
C ASN A 103 -1.82 6.86 8.57
N TYR A 104 -1.69 6.19 7.42
CA TYR A 104 -0.48 6.22 6.61
C TYR A 104 -0.79 6.72 5.19
N ALA A 105 -0.01 7.68 4.73
CA ALA A 105 -0.08 8.24 3.38
C ALA A 105 0.64 7.37 2.34
N GLY A 106 1.47 6.44 2.79
CA GLY A 106 2.18 5.51 1.94
C GLY A 106 3.07 4.58 2.76
N PHE A 107 3.92 3.86 2.05
CA PHE A 107 4.85 2.90 2.63
C PHE A 107 6.16 2.90 1.85
N LEU A 108 7.27 2.68 2.55
CA LEU A 108 8.47 2.15 1.95
C LEU A 108 8.37 0.64 1.96
N VAL A 109 8.53 0.02 0.81
CA VAL A 109 8.44 -1.42 0.64
C VAL A 109 9.78 -1.94 0.17
N ASN A 110 10.30 -2.94 0.90
CA ASN A 110 11.50 -3.66 0.53
C ASN A 110 11.17 -5.14 0.29
N VAL A 111 11.40 -5.63 -0.93
CA VAL A 111 11.13 -7.03 -1.30
C VAL A 111 12.42 -7.83 -1.29
N VAL A 112 12.56 -8.68 -0.27
CA VAL A 112 13.69 -9.58 -0.05
C VAL A 112 13.34 -11.02 -0.46
N SER A 113 14.24 -11.97 -0.27
CA SER A 113 14.10 -13.37 -0.70
C SER A 113 13.02 -14.11 0.10
N ASN A 114 12.97 -13.88 1.41
CA ASN A 114 12.10 -14.57 2.36
C ASN A 114 10.80 -13.82 2.70
N GLY A 115 10.63 -12.59 2.21
CA GLY A 115 9.45 -11.79 2.57
C GLY A 115 9.47 -10.36 2.07
N ILE A 116 8.69 -9.52 2.75
CA ILE A 116 8.50 -8.10 2.42
C ILE A 116 8.56 -7.28 3.71
N GLY A 117 9.54 -6.38 3.77
CA GLY A 117 9.65 -5.37 4.81
C GLY A 117 8.89 -4.10 4.44
N VAL A 118 8.19 -3.52 5.40
CA VAL A 118 7.35 -2.35 5.19
C VAL A 118 7.57 -1.34 6.31
N ILE A 119 7.92 -0.10 5.95
CA ILE A 119 7.98 1.03 6.87
C ILE A 119 6.84 1.99 6.49
N PRO A 120 5.86 2.23 7.39
CA PRO A 120 4.77 3.16 7.11
C PRO A 120 5.26 4.60 6.97
N LEU A 121 4.56 5.37 6.14
CA LEU A 121 4.83 6.78 5.87
C LEU A 121 3.63 7.62 6.29
N LYS A 122 3.81 8.51 7.26
CA LYS A 122 2.81 9.50 7.68
C LYS A 122 2.92 10.76 6.82
N ASN A 123 1.80 11.44 6.62
CA ASN A 123 1.82 12.78 6.03
C ASN A 123 2.18 13.83 7.09
N SER A 124 2.98 14.83 6.73
CA SER A 124 3.29 16.00 7.57
C SER A 124 2.13 17.00 7.76
N GLY A 125 0.90 16.63 7.39
CA GLY A 125 -0.29 17.47 7.51
C GLY A 125 -0.62 18.30 6.26
N GLN A 126 -0.02 17.99 5.10
CA GLN A 126 -0.32 18.66 3.83
C GLN A 126 -1.60 18.10 3.19
N LEU A 127 -2.47 18.96 2.65
CA LEU A 127 -3.69 18.53 1.95
C LEU A 127 -3.41 17.63 0.74
N ILE A 128 -2.30 17.87 0.04
CA ILE A 128 -1.84 17.05 -1.08
C ILE A 128 -0.40 16.62 -0.75
N PRO A 129 -0.19 15.42 -0.17
CA PRO A 129 1.13 14.97 0.22
C PRO A 129 2.01 14.74 -1.00
N LYS A 130 3.20 15.36 -1.01
CA LYS A 130 4.29 14.98 -1.93
C LYS A 130 5.22 14.00 -1.23
N ILE A 131 5.99 13.22 -1.98
CA ILE A 131 6.95 12.24 -1.40
C ILE A 131 7.89 12.92 -0.38
N LYS A 132 8.35 14.13 -0.67
CA LYS A 132 9.22 14.90 0.24
C LYS A 132 8.56 15.35 1.56
N ASP A 133 7.23 15.30 1.63
CA ASP A 133 6.43 15.74 2.78
C ASP A 133 6.00 14.54 3.64
N LEU A 134 6.43 13.33 3.27
CA LEU A 134 6.18 12.08 3.99
C LEU A 134 7.24 11.87 5.08
N LYS A 135 6.79 11.37 6.23
CA LYS A 135 7.62 11.05 7.40
C LYS A 135 7.56 9.56 7.67
N THR A 136 8.71 8.93 7.84
CA THR A 136 8.78 7.50 8.18
C THR A 136 8.34 7.25 9.61
N ASP A 137 7.58 6.18 9.80
CA ASP A 137 7.15 5.69 11.10
C ASP A 137 7.84 4.36 11.40
N ALA A 138 9.15 4.43 11.63
CA ALA A 138 10.00 3.25 11.78
C ALA A 138 9.59 2.37 12.98
N ASP A 139 9.00 2.95 14.02
CA ASP A 139 8.49 2.23 15.18
C ASP A 139 7.36 1.24 14.82
N ASN A 140 6.66 1.48 13.71
CA ASN A 140 5.63 0.62 13.16
C ASN A 140 6.14 -0.19 11.94
N PHE A 141 7.45 -0.45 11.87
CA PHE A 141 8.00 -1.38 10.89
C PHE A 141 7.34 -2.76 11.02
N VAL A 142 6.95 -3.33 9.87
CA VAL A 142 6.41 -4.68 9.80
C VAL A 142 7.16 -5.50 8.76
N PHE A 143 7.43 -6.75 9.10
CA PHE A 143 7.95 -7.75 8.16
C PHE A 143 6.91 -8.85 7.98
N PHE A 144 6.61 -9.14 6.72
CA PHE A 144 5.72 -10.22 6.29
C PHE A 144 6.54 -11.31 5.63
N GLU A 145 6.49 -12.51 6.20
CA GLU A 145 7.11 -13.69 5.60
C GLU A 145 6.32 -14.16 4.37
N ASN A 146 6.98 -14.85 3.44
CA ASN A 146 6.32 -15.36 2.23
C ASN A 146 5.17 -16.35 2.54
N ASP A 147 5.21 -17.03 3.69
CA ASP A 147 4.16 -17.94 4.11
C ASP A 147 2.90 -17.21 4.60
N GLU A 148 3.01 -15.96 5.05
CA GLU A 148 1.88 -15.08 5.39
C GLU A 148 1.21 -14.49 4.13
N ILE A 149 1.88 -14.54 2.98
CA ILE A 149 1.43 -13.96 1.71
C ILE A 149 0.72 -15.02 0.87
N GLU A 150 -0.50 -14.73 0.44
CA GLU A 150 -1.25 -15.59 -0.49
C GLU A 150 -0.86 -15.27 -1.93
N THR A 151 -0.88 -13.98 -2.32
CA THR A 151 -0.45 -13.54 -3.64
C THR A 151 0.27 -12.19 -3.58
N LYS A 152 1.20 -11.97 -4.49
CA LYS A 152 1.88 -10.68 -4.70
C LYS A 152 2.04 -10.44 -6.20
N ALA A 153 1.60 -9.29 -6.69
CA ALA A 153 1.65 -8.97 -8.12
C ALA A 153 1.65 -7.45 -8.37
N LEU A 154 2.15 -7.05 -9.55
CA LEU A 154 1.92 -5.71 -10.08
C LEU A 154 0.69 -5.70 -10.99
N LYS A 155 -0.38 -5.02 -10.57
CA LYS A 155 -1.64 -4.94 -11.31
C LYS A 155 -1.79 -3.59 -12.00
N LYS A 156 -2.15 -3.59 -13.29
CA LYS A 156 -2.51 -2.35 -14.00
C LYS A 156 -3.89 -1.90 -13.56
N LEU A 157 -4.05 -0.60 -13.30
CA LEU A 157 -5.33 -0.03 -12.88
C LEU A 157 -6.11 0.46 -14.11
N PRO A 158 -7.34 -0.03 -14.36
CA PRO A 158 -8.04 0.16 -15.64
C PRO A 158 -8.43 1.61 -15.95
N LEU A 159 -8.66 2.46 -14.95
CA LEU A 159 -9.08 3.87 -15.12
C LEU A 159 -7.94 4.89 -14.96
N HIS A 160 -6.75 4.43 -14.55
CA HIS A 160 -5.55 5.28 -14.42
C HIS A 160 -4.47 4.69 -15.32
N PHE A 161 -4.52 5.05 -16.60
CA PHE A 161 -3.59 4.59 -17.65
C PHE A 161 -2.12 4.80 -17.27
N SER A 162 -1.83 5.66 -16.27
CA SER A 162 -0.52 5.99 -15.73
C SER A 162 -0.27 5.54 -14.26
N SER A 163 -0.98 4.56 -13.69
CA SER A 163 -0.61 3.96 -12.38
C SER A 163 -0.53 2.42 -12.36
N VAL A 164 0.31 1.85 -11.49
CA VAL A 164 0.42 0.40 -11.20
C VAL A 164 0.15 0.19 -9.71
N LYS A 165 -0.63 -0.83 -9.37
CA LYS A 165 -0.88 -1.24 -7.99
C LYS A 165 0.11 -2.34 -7.60
N LEU A 166 0.84 -2.18 -6.50
CA LEU A 166 1.50 -3.30 -5.85
C LEU A 166 0.45 -4.01 -5.00
N ALA A 167 -0.07 -5.10 -5.53
CA ALA A 167 -1.15 -5.87 -4.94
C ALA A 167 -0.57 -7.01 -4.11
N ILE A 168 -0.68 -6.90 -2.79
CA ILE A 168 -0.35 -7.99 -1.86
C ILE A 168 -1.65 -8.46 -1.21
N CYS A 169 -1.94 -9.74 -1.34
CA CYS A 169 -3.02 -10.40 -0.61
C CYS A 169 -2.39 -11.31 0.44
N PHE A 170 -2.77 -11.14 1.70
CA PHE A 170 -2.29 -11.97 2.80
C PHE A 170 -3.21 -13.16 3.02
N LYS A 171 -2.67 -14.24 3.58
CA LYS A 171 -3.49 -15.35 4.06
C LYS A 171 -4.32 -14.94 5.27
N GLY A 172 -5.45 -15.60 5.46
CA GLY A 172 -6.30 -15.38 6.63
C GLY A 172 -7.12 -14.09 6.58
N THR A 173 -7.19 -13.40 5.44
CA THR A 173 -8.00 -12.18 5.24
C THR A 173 -9.50 -12.46 5.04
N GLY A 174 -9.97 -13.65 5.42
CA GLY A 174 -11.35 -14.11 5.22
C GLY A 174 -11.76 -14.23 3.75
N GLU A 175 -13.06 -14.20 3.48
CA GLU A 175 -13.63 -14.39 2.14
C GLU A 175 -13.35 -13.24 1.16
N LEU A 176 -12.99 -12.05 1.67
CA LEU A 176 -12.92 -10.83 0.86
C LEU A 176 -11.63 -10.71 0.01
N LYS A 177 -10.63 -11.59 0.22
CA LYS A 177 -9.33 -11.63 -0.50
C LYS A 177 -8.88 -10.27 -1.03
N VAL A 178 -8.67 -9.33 -0.11
CA VAL A 178 -8.44 -7.92 -0.43
C VAL A 178 -6.96 -7.65 -0.62
N ASP A 179 -6.60 -7.02 -1.75
CA ASP A 179 -5.23 -6.54 -1.97
C ASP A 179 -4.96 -5.25 -1.18
N THR A 180 -3.72 -5.08 -0.72
CA THR A 180 -3.22 -3.81 -0.16
C THR A 180 -3.54 -2.60 -1.08
N PRO A 181 -3.92 -1.44 -0.54
CA PRO A 181 -4.34 -0.26 -1.32
C PRO A 181 -3.17 0.56 -1.89
N TRP A 182 -2.07 -0.10 -2.25
CA TRP A 182 -0.81 0.54 -2.55
C TRP A 182 -0.64 0.90 -4.03
N GLU A 183 -0.43 2.17 -4.30
CA GLU A 183 -0.15 2.68 -5.64
C GLU A 183 1.34 2.98 -5.80
N CYS A 184 1.97 2.37 -6.81
CA CYS A 184 3.35 2.68 -7.19
C CYS A 184 3.35 3.91 -8.13
N PRO A 185 4.18 4.94 -7.85
CA PRO A 185 4.35 6.04 -8.79
C PRO A 185 5.01 5.53 -10.09
N LYS A 186 4.63 6.11 -11.25
CA LYS A 186 5.17 5.68 -12.57
C LYS A 186 6.43 6.41 -12.99
N LYS A 187 7.13 5.82 -13.97
CA LYS A 187 8.34 6.25 -14.71
C LYS A 187 8.55 7.76 -14.97
N HIS A 188 7.52 8.61 -14.96
CA HIS A 188 7.64 10.07 -15.15
C HIS A 188 7.45 10.90 -13.87
N LYS A 189 7.15 10.24 -12.76
CA LYS A 189 7.06 10.81 -11.40
C LYS A 189 8.14 10.23 -10.48
N LEU A 190 8.88 9.24 -10.96
CA LEU A 190 9.98 8.58 -10.28
C LEU A 190 11.30 9.24 -10.66
N ILE A 191 12.24 9.22 -9.73
CA ILE A 191 13.64 9.54 -10.04
C ILE A 191 14.42 8.26 -10.39
N PRO A 192 15.60 8.35 -11.02
CA PRO A 192 16.22 7.20 -11.72
C PRO A 192 16.33 5.92 -10.89
N TYR A 193 16.78 5.99 -9.63
CA TYR A 193 16.90 4.78 -8.80
C TYR A 193 15.54 4.14 -8.48
N GLN A 194 14.47 4.93 -8.36
CA GLN A 194 13.12 4.40 -8.13
C GLN A 194 12.59 3.71 -9.38
N GLU A 195 12.91 4.23 -10.57
CA GLU A 195 12.59 3.55 -11.83
C GLU A 195 13.34 2.21 -11.94
N GLU A 196 14.64 2.21 -11.63
CA GLU A 196 15.45 0.99 -11.61
C GLU A 196 14.88 -0.06 -10.64
N ASN A 197 14.59 0.34 -9.40
CA ASN A 197 14.03 -0.57 -8.40
C ASN A 197 12.62 -1.04 -8.74
N PHE A 198 11.80 -0.19 -9.36
CA PHE A 198 10.50 -0.61 -9.88
C PHE A 198 10.64 -1.66 -10.98
N ASN A 199 11.59 -1.48 -11.91
CA ASN A 199 11.84 -2.48 -12.96
C ASN A 199 12.37 -3.80 -12.38
N LYS A 200 13.26 -3.75 -11.37
CA LYS A 200 13.71 -4.95 -10.64
C LYS A 200 12.54 -5.65 -9.97
N LEU A 201 11.67 -4.90 -9.28
CA LEU A 201 10.47 -5.43 -8.66
C LEU A 201 9.55 -6.09 -9.70
N ALA A 202 9.33 -5.42 -10.84
CA ALA A 202 8.50 -5.95 -11.92
C ALA A 202 9.07 -7.26 -12.49
N ALA A 203 10.40 -7.34 -12.69
CA ALA A 203 11.05 -8.56 -13.12
C ALA A 203 10.94 -9.69 -12.08
N LYS A 204 11.02 -9.36 -10.79
CA LYS A 204 10.90 -10.32 -9.68
C LYS A 204 9.48 -10.87 -9.52
N LEU A 205 8.46 -10.06 -9.81
CA LEU A 205 7.03 -10.42 -9.69
C LEU A 205 6.39 -10.94 -10.98
N ALA A 206 7.12 -10.94 -12.10
CA ALA A 206 6.66 -11.50 -13.38
C ALA A 206 6.96 -13.01 -13.54
N LYS A 207 7.68 -13.60 -12.58
CA LYS A 207 7.98 -15.04 -12.49
C LYS A 207 6.90 -15.75 -11.68
#